data_AF-A0A496T1G7-F1
#
_entry.id   AF-A0A496T1G7-F1
#
_cell.length_a   1.000
_cell.length_b   1.000
_cell.length_c   1.000
_cell.angle_alpha   90.00
_cell.angle_beta   90.00
_cell.angle_gamma   90.00
#
_symmetry.space_group_name_H-M   'P 1'
#
loop_
_entity.id
_entity.type
_entity.pdbx_description
1 polymer ?
#
loop_
_entity_poly.entity_id
_entity_poly.type
_entity_poly.pdbx_seq_one_letter_code
_entity_poly.pdbx_strand_id
1 'polypeptide(L)'
;GINDKGLFVGISAVPKTQLPFSLFRPIRKSLEMVKLILAQAKTVDEALHLFSKYTVVFGVLFGNPVVHYMVVDREGNSAIVEYVDNKMVVIKDVSHSQIMTNHFISKPEIGSDNKTSFERYNAVRDGVGKTHTAEDVLNLLRQVRQNTTLWSNIYDLENQVVYVSYKNSPTVVFDLKDELYKGKHGYALNNLSGEKFLEYIENKVRITLRPHFGYGYTGREGISHYGIRLLLPAGSTKRYGIEFTKFSEFFVAGIVLEKRLFEWFNMSIGTVGYFNHKSGQNNVIGLVSNLGWEPDNHIPFKPFVTYRSDAIFESPIRSISSIVVGFNFEFSLR
;
A
#
# COMPACT_ATOMS: atom_id res chain seq x y z
N GLY A 1 -9.27 -10.78 8.58
CA GLY A 1 -8.26 -11.79 8.22
C GLY A 1 -7.27 -11.92 9.37
N ILE A 2 -6.54 -13.03 9.42
CA ILE A 2 -5.60 -13.37 10.50
C ILE A 2 -4.21 -13.65 9.90
N ASN A 3 -3.13 -13.51 10.69
CA ASN A 3 -1.79 -13.96 10.33
C ASN A 3 -1.28 -15.13 11.20
N ASP A 4 -0.10 -15.65 10.86
CA ASP A 4 0.57 -16.75 11.57
C ASP A 4 1.05 -16.39 12.99
N LYS A 5 0.77 -15.16 13.45
CA LYS A 5 1.03 -14.68 14.80
C LYS A 5 -0.24 -14.45 15.62
N GLY A 6 -1.41 -14.80 15.10
CA GLY A 6 -2.68 -14.62 15.82
C GLY A 6 -3.13 -13.15 15.88
N LEU A 7 -2.68 -12.32 14.94
CA LEU A 7 -3.18 -10.96 14.78
C LEU A 7 -4.32 -10.95 13.77
N PHE A 8 -5.49 -10.45 14.17
CA PHE A 8 -6.65 -10.26 13.33
C PHE A 8 -6.82 -8.80 12.93
N VAL A 9 -7.25 -8.58 11.67
CA VAL A 9 -7.71 -7.28 11.17
C VAL A 9 -9.06 -7.44 10.47
N GLY A 10 -10.06 -6.70 10.94
CA GLY A 10 -11.38 -6.55 10.33
C GLY A 10 -11.60 -5.14 9.80
N ILE A 11 -12.45 -4.99 8.78
CA ILE A 11 -12.83 -3.68 8.23
C ILE A 11 -14.35 -3.59 8.07
N SER A 12 -14.88 -2.40 8.31
CA SER A 12 -16.29 -2.07 8.10
C SER A 12 -16.41 -0.72 7.41
N ALA A 13 -17.32 -0.63 6.44
CA ALA A 13 -17.63 0.64 5.78
C ALA A 13 -18.30 1.61 6.76
N VAL A 14 -17.88 2.87 6.73
CA VAL A 14 -18.38 3.98 7.55
C VAL A 14 -18.69 5.18 6.66
N PRO A 15 -19.51 6.15 7.13
CA PRO A 15 -19.81 7.35 6.36
C PRO A 15 -18.56 8.10 5.91
N LYS A 16 -18.67 8.79 4.77
CA LYS A 16 -17.56 9.60 4.23
C LYS A 16 -17.31 10.81 5.11
N THR A 17 -16.04 11.01 5.49
CA THR A 17 -15.56 12.15 6.29
C THR A 17 -14.36 12.81 5.60
N GLN A 18 -13.86 13.90 6.19
CA GLN A 18 -12.57 14.47 5.79
C GLN A 18 -11.44 13.55 6.26
N LEU A 19 -10.52 13.21 5.35
CA LEU A 19 -9.43 12.26 5.60
C LEU A 19 -8.09 12.99 5.75
N PRO A 20 -7.26 12.63 6.75
CA PRO A 20 -5.91 13.17 6.86
C PRO A 20 -5.06 12.78 5.65
N PHE A 21 -4.35 13.75 5.09
CA PHE A 21 -3.44 13.54 3.97
C PHE A 21 -2.08 14.17 4.23
N SER A 22 -1.01 13.41 3.97
CA SER A 22 0.37 13.86 4.11
C SER A 22 1.24 13.30 2.99
N LEU A 23 1.87 14.18 2.22
CA LEU A 23 2.84 13.82 1.17
C LEU A 23 4.21 13.39 1.73
N PHE A 24 4.45 13.63 3.02
CA PHE A 24 5.68 13.26 3.72
C PHE A 24 5.63 11.85 4.34
N ARG A 25 4.48 11.16 4.22
CA ARG A 25 4.31 9.77 4.63
C ARG A 25 3.96 8.92 3.41
N PRO A 26 4.51 7.69 3.27
CA PRO A 26 4.16 6.85 2.14
C PRO A 26 2.66 6.56 2.12
N ILE A 27 2.08 6.51 0.92
CA ILE A 27 0.64 6.36 0.73
C ILE A 27 0.31 4.88 0.53
N ARG A 28 -0.70 4.38 1.25
CA ARG A 28 -1.24 3.03 1.08
C ARG A 28 -2.73 3.07 0.82
N LYS A 29 -3.21 2.23 -0.11
CA LYS A 29 -4.65 2.00 -0.23
C LYS A 29 -5.13 1.24 1.01
N SER A 30 -6.37 1.47 1.40
CA SER A 30 -7.00 0.84 2.56
C SER A 30 -6.74 -0.68 2.68
N LEU A 31 -6.98 -1.46 1.62
CA LEU A 31 -6.75 -2.91 1.64
C LEU A 31 -5.27 -3.32 1.62
N GLU A 32 -4.38 -2.47 1.10
CA GLU A 32 -2.93 -2.70 1.19
C GLU A 32 -2.46 -2.52 2.62
N MET A 33 -3.06 -1.59 3.37
CA MET A 33 -2.79 -1.41 4.79
C MET A 33 -3.09 -2.69 5.58
N VAL A 34 -4.23 -3.34 5.31
CA VAL A 34 -4.59 -4.63 5.93
C VAL A 34 -3.53 -5.70 5.63
N LYS A 35 -3.11 -5.83 4.36
CA LYS A 35 -2.06 -6.79 3.97
C LYS A 35 -0.73 -6.50 4.65
N LEU A 36 -0.34 -5.24 4.71
CA LEU A 36 0.91 -4.80 5.31
C LEU A 36 0.96 -5.10 6.81
N ILE A 37 -0.15 -4.84 7.53
CA ILE A 37 -0.27 -5.14 8.96
C ILE A 37 -0.18 -6.64 9.20
N LEU A 38 -0.99 -7.43 8.50
CA LEU A 38 -0.98 -8.89 8.67
C LEU A 38 0.38 -9.50 8.32
N ALA A 39 1.13 -8.90 7.39
CA ALA A 39 2.47 -9.39 7.02
C ALA A 39 3.58 -9.01 8.02
N GLN A 40 3.42 -7.96 8.82
CA GLN A 40 4.54 -7.37 9.59
C GLN A 40 4.32 -7.28 11.09
N ALA A 41 3.07 -7.25 11.56
CA ALA A 41 2.75 -7.05 12.98
C ALA A 41 2.34 -8.37 13.66
N LYS A 42 2.71 -8.51 14.93
CA LYS A 42 2.32 -9.61 15.81
C LYS A 42 1.30 -9.19 16.86
N THR A 43 1.36 -7.92 17.28
CA THR A 43 0.54 -7.35 18.36
C THR A 43 -0.26 -6.14 17.86
N VAL A 44 -1.27 -5.74 18.63
CA VAL A 44 -2.03 -4.50 18.36
C VAL A 44 -1.10 -3.29 18.31
N ASP A 45 -0.13 -3.18 19.22
CA ASP A 45 0.78 -2.03 19.27
C ASP A 45 1.70 -1.94 18.05
N GLU A 46 2.21 -3.07 17.56
CA GLU A 46 2.97 -3.10 16.31
C GLU A 46 2.09 -2.68 15.11
N ALA A 47 0.82 -3.11 15.08
CA ALA A 47 -0.12 -2.72 14.04
C ALA A 47 -0.43 -1.21 14.07
N LEU A 48 -0.66 -0.64 15.26
CA LEU A 48 -0.88 0.81 15.45
C LEU A 48 0.36 1.62 15.05
N HIS A 49 1.56 1.12 15.36
CA HIS A 49 2.79 1.73 14.91
C HIS A 49 2.88 1.77 13.37
N LEU A 50 2.46 0.71 12.68
CA LEU A 50 2.38 0.70 11.21
C LEU A 50 1.36 1.73 10.70
N PHE A 51 0.14 1.80 11.25
CA PHE A 51 -0.84 2.82 10.84
C PHE A 51 -0.28 4.25 10.92
N SER A 52 0.48 4.57 11.97
CA SER A 52 1.06 5.90 12.14
C SER A 52 2.06 6.31 11.02
N LYS A 53 2.72 5.33 10.40
CA LYS A 53 3.75 5.53 9.37
C LYS A 53 3.21 5.90 8.00
N TYR A 54 1.96 5.53 7.70
CA TYR A 54 1.39 5.64 6.36
C TYR A 54 0.25 6.67 6.28
N THR A 55 0.09 7.27 5.12
CA THR A 55 -1.13 7.99 4.74
C THR A 55 -2.07 6.99 4.08
N VAL A 56 -3.26 6.76 4.65
CA VAL A 56 -4.22 5.81 4.09
C VAL A 56 -5.20 6.50 3.15
N VAL A 57 -5.38 5.94 1.96
CA VAL A 57 -6.36 6.41 0.97
C VAL A 57 -7.39 5.33 0.65
N PHE A 58 -8.66 5.72 0.51
CA PHE A 58 -9.79 4.79 0.40
C PHE A 58 -10.31 4.60 -1.03
N GLY A 59 -9.79 5.36 -2.01
CA GLY A 59 -10.24 5.25 -3.41
C GLY A 59 -11.68 5.72 -3.63
N VAL A 60 -12.16 6.66 -2.81
CA VAL A 60 -13.56 7.17 -2.81
C VAL A 60 -13.99 7.73 -4.17
N LEU A 61 -13.05 8.29 -4.95
CA LEU A 61 -13.30 8.75 -6.33
C LEU A 61 -13.76 7.63 -7.27
N PHE A 62 -13.47 6.36 -6.94
CA PHE A 62 -13.86 5.18 -7.70
C PHE A 62 -15.02 4.41 -7.05
N GLY A 63 -15.78 5.05 -6.14
CA GLY A 63 -16.95 4.47 -5.48
C GLY A 63 -16.65 3.57 -4.28
N ASN A 64 -15.38 3.46 -3.86
CA ASN A 64 -15.03 2.69 -2.66
C ASN A 64 -15.41 3.46 -1.37
N PRO A 65 -15.96 2.77 -0.35
CA PRO A 65 -16.31 3.41 0.91
C PRO A 65 -15.05 3.76 1.73
N VAL A 66 -15.20 4.72 2.64
CA VAL A 66 -14.26 4.85 3.77
C VAL A 66 -14.51 3.68 4.71
N VAL A 67 -13.45 3.15 5.33
CA VAL A 67 -13.55 2.08 6.33
C VAL A 67 -12.81 2.48 7.59
N HIS A 68 -13.25 1.96 8.73
CA HIS A 68 -12.42 1.85 9.93
C HIS A 68 -11.94 0.41 10.12
N TYR A 69 -10.92 0.24 10.95
CA TYR A 69 -10.21 -1.03 11.12
C TYR A 69 -10.33 -1.48 12.57
N MET A 70 -10.68 -2.75 12.79
CA MET A 70 -10.57 -3.40 14.09
C MET A 70 -9.35 -4.30 14.05
N VAL A 71 -8.48 -4.17 15.05
CA VAL A 71 -7.29 -5.00 15.22
C VAL A 71 -7.41 -5.72 16.56
N VAL A 72 -7.16 -7.02 16.57
CA VAL A 72 -7.18 -7.84 17.79
C VAL A 72 -5.98 -8.78 17.75
N ASP A 73 -5.25 -8.93 18.84
CA ASP A 73 -4.18 -9.92 18.95
C ASP A 73 -4.56 -11.11 19.84
N ARG A 74 -3.70 -12.14 19.82
CA ARG A 74 -3.91 -13.40 20.54
C ARG A 74 -4.06 -13.24 22.06
N GLU A 75 -3.59 -12.13 22.62
CA GLU A 75 -3.66 -11.86 24.07
C GLU A 75 -5.00 -11.18 24.43
N GLY A 76 -5.85 -10.92 23.45
CA GLY A 76 -7.14 -10.25 23.63
C GLY A 76 -7.05 -8.72 23.65
N ASN A 77 -5.86 -8.13 23.42
CA ASN A 77 -5.77 -6.69 23.21
C ASN A 77 -6.52 -6.35 21.93
N SER A 78 -7.17 -5.19 21.90
CA SER A 78 -7.84 -4.70 20.70
C SER A 78 -7.68 -3.20 20.51
N ALA A 79 -7.85 -2.77 19.26
CA ALA A 79 -7.97 -1.37 18.92
C ALA A 79 -8.86 -1.16 17.71
N ILE A 80 -9.58 -0.05 17.69
CA ILE A 80 -10.28 0.46 16.50
C ILE A 80 -9.55 1.70 15.99
N VAL A 81 -9.24 1.72 14.70
CA VAL A 81 -8.59 2.84 14.01
C VAL A 81 -9.58 3.48 13.05
N GLU A 82 -9.90 4.75 13.31
CA GLU A 82 -10.87 5.53 12.55
C GLU A 82 -10.20 6.73 11.89
N TYR A 83 -10.69 7.08 10.69
CA TYR A 83 -10.29 8.29 9.98
C TYR A 83 -11.50 9.22 9.92
N VAL A 84 -11.52 10.21 10.81
CA VAL A 84 -12.66 11.11 11.00
C VAL A 84 -12.15 12.52 11.29
N ASP A 85 -12.81 13.52 10.71
CA ASP A 85 -12.50 14.95 10.84
C ASP A 85 -11.01 15.29 10.68
N ASN A 86 -10.44 14.80 9.56
CA ASN A 86 -9.06 15.05 9.17
C ASN A 86 -8.03 14.52 10.19
N LYS A 87 -8.40 13.53 11.01
CA LYS A 87 -7.56 12.91 12.02
C LYS A 87 -7.65 11.39 11.96
N MET A 88 -6.57 10.75 12.41
CA MET A 88 -6.57 9.33 12.75
C MET A 88 -6.88 9.22 14.25
N VAL A 89 -7.98 8.58 14.61
CA VAL A 89 -8.42 8.35 15.99
C VAL A 89 -8.20 6.88 16.31
N VAL A 90 -7.63 6.61 17.48
CA VAL A 90 -7.37 5.25 17.96
C VAL A 90 -8.14 5.04 19.26
N ILE A 91 -8.97 4.01 19.29
CA ILE A 91 -9.69 3.56 20.48
C ILE A 91 -9.02 2.26 20.91
N LYS A 92 -8.21 2.31 21.97
CA LYS A 92 -7.44 1.15 22.48
C LYS A 92 -8.07 0.51 23.73
N ASP A 93 -9.04 1.19 24.33
CA ASP A 93 -9.73 0.65 25.49
C ASP A 93 -10.54 -0.59 25.09
N VAL A 94 -10.13 -1.75 25.63
CA VAL A 94 -10.67 -3.06 25.28
C VAL A 94 -12.18 -3.12 25.48
N SER A 95 -12.75 -2.45 26.50
CA SER A 95 -14.21 -2.44 26.68
C SER A 95 -14.96 -1.74 25.54
N HIS A 96 -14.26 -0.93 24.74
CA HIS A 96 -14.81 -0.13 23.65
C HIS A 96 -14.30 -0.55 22.26
N SER A 97 -13.25 -1.39 22.17
CA SER A 97 -12.63 -1.79 20.90
C SER A 97 -12.88 -3.24 20.46
N GLN A 98 -13.67 -4.01 21.22
CA GLN A 98 -14.01 -5.41 20.90
C GLN A 98 -15.19 -5.57 19.93
N ILE A 99 -15.93 -4.49 19.65
CA ILE A 99 -17.12 -4.53 18.79
C ILE A 99 -17.03 -3.38 17.80
N MET A 100 -17.21 -3.69 16.52
CA MET A 100 -17.14 -2.72 15.43
C MET A 100 -18.20 -3.04 14.37
N THR A 101 -19.10 -2.08 14.08
CA THR A 101 -20.08 -2.21 12.98
C THR A 101 -19.86 -1.11 11.92
N ASN A 102 -20.89 -0.52 11.32
CA ASN A 102 -20.76 0.37 10.16
C ASN A 102 -20.93 1.87 10.50
N HIS A 103 -20.53 2.27 11.70
CA HIS A 103 -20.58 3.64 12.20
C HIS A 103 -19.29 3.97 12.95
N PHE A 104 -18.95 5.24 13.09
CA PHE A 104 -17.79 5.63 13.90
C PHE A 104 -18.06 5.41 15.38
N ILE A 105 -17.19 4.68 16.05
CA ILE A 105 -17.23 4.47 17.51
C ILE A 105 -16.81 5.75 18.23
N SER A 106 -15.85 6.50 17.68
CA SER A 106 -15.39 7.77 18.28
C SER A 106 -16.37 8.92 18.08
N LYS A 107 -17.29 8.82 17.11
CA LYS A 107 -18.25 9.85 16.71
C LYS A 107 -19.60 9.26 16.27
N PRO A 108 -20.35 8.62 17.20
CA PRO A 108 -21.63 7.99 16.87
C PRO A 108 -22.66 9.01 16.34
N GLU A 109 -22.54 10.28 16.67
CA GLU A 109 -23.42 11.37 16.22
C GLU A 109 -23.40 11.61 14.70
N ILE A 110 -22.35 11.17 13.99
CA ILE A 110 -22.27 11.21 12.52
C ILE A 110 -23.30 10.25 11.90
N GLY A 111 -23.72 9.22 12.64
CA GLY A 111 -24.65 8.20 12.16
C GLY A 111 -23.98 7.15 11.27
N SER A 112 -24.77 6.55 10.38
CA SER A 112 -24.38 5.39 9.58
C SER A 112 -25.15 5.35 8.26
N ASP A 113 -24.45 5.05 7.16
CA ASP A 113 -25.10 4.76 5.87
C ASP A 113 -25.82 3.39 5.90
N ASN A 114 -25.43 2.52 6.85
CA ASN A 114 -26.12 1.26 7.13
C ASN A 114 -27.13 1.45 8.27
N LYS A 115 -28.43 1.37 7.95
CA LYS A 115 -29.53 1.65 8.91
C LYS A 115 -29.54 0.73 10.14
N THR A 116 -28.99 -0.48 10.06
CA THR A 116 -29.01 -1.47 11.16
C THR A 116 -27.73 -1.47 11.99
N SER A 117 -26.81 -0.54 11.72
CA SER A 117 -25.47 -0.52 12.32
C SER A 117 -25.47 -0.47 13.85
N PHE A 118 -26.27 0.42 14.43
CA PHE A 118 -26.40 0.58 15.88
C PHE A 118 -27.16 -0.58 16.54
N GLU A 119 -28.24 -1.05 15.90
CA GLU A 119 -29.03 -2.19 16.39
C GLU A 119 -28.17 -3.45 16.49
N ARG A 120 -27.40 -3.76 15.42
CA ARG A 120 -26.48 -4.89 15.41
C ARG A 120 -25.36 -4.73 16.44
N TYR A 121 -24.84 -3.52 16.61
CA TYR A 121 -23.81 -3.25 17.63
C TYR A 121 -24.33 -3.59 19.03
N ASN A 122 -25.52 -3.09 19.38
CA ASN A 122 -26.14 -3.36 20.67
C ASN A 122 -26.43 -4.86 20.85
N ALA A 123 -26.97 -5.53 19.83
CA ALA A 123 -27.21 -6.97 19.88
C ALA A 123 -25.92 -7.79 20.11
N VAL A 124 -24.80 -7.43 19.46
CA VAL A 124 -23.50 -8.05 19.72
C VAL A 124 -23.03 -7.75 21.14
N ARG A 125 -23.12 -6.50 21.59
CA ARG A 125 -22.71 -6.10 22.95
C ARG A 125 -23.43 -6.91 24.03
N ASP A 126 -24.72 -7.14 23.85
CA ASP A 126 -25.54 -7.86 24.83
C ASP A 126 -25.35 -9.39 24.75
N GLY A 127 -24.82 -9.89 23.63
CA GLY A 127 -24.62 -11.31 23.35
C GLY A 127 -23.18 -11.83 23.53
N VAL A 128 -22.16 -11.00 23.32
CA VAL A 128 -20.76 -11.43 23.21
C VAL A 128 -20.22 -12.03 24.52
N GLY A 129 -20.70 -11.58 25.68
CA GLY A 129 -20.32 -12.16 26.98
C GLY A 129 -20.82 -13.59 27.21
N LYS A 130 -21.67 -14.12 26.32
CA LYS A 130 -22.27 -15.46 26.41
C LYS A 130 -21.71 -16.44 25.37
N THR A 131 -20.72 -16.01 24.57
CA THR A 131 -20.14 -16.87 23.54
C THR A 131 -18.90 -17.56 24.08
N HIS A 132 -18.94 -18.89 24.21
CA HIS A 132 -17.83 -19.69 24.73
C HIS A 132 -17.28 -20.68 23.69
N THR A 133 -18.06 -20.97 22.65
CA THR A 133 -17.72 -21.90 21.57
C THR A 133 -17.86 -21.22 20.21
N ALA A 134 -17.25 -21.82 19.18
CA ALA A 134 -17.42 -21.37 17.79
C ALA A 134 -18.90 -21.40 17.35
N GLU A 135 -19.71 -22.34 17.85
CA GLU A 135 -21.14 -22.40 17.53
C GLU A 135 -21.92 -21.24 18.17
N ASP A 136 -21.57 -20.84 19.40
CA ASP A 136 -22.18 -19.66 20.04
C ASP A 136 -21.89 -18.39 19.25
N VAL A 137 -20.64 -18.22 18.81
CA VAL A 137 -20.24 -17.09 17.97
C VAL A 137 -20.99 -17.12 16.64
N LEU A 138 -21.11 -18.29 16.00
CA LEU A 138 -21.85 -18.44 14.75
C LEU A 138 -23.33 -18.10 14.93
N ASN A 139 -23.95 -18.50 16.04
CA ASN A 139 -25.33 -18.16 16.37
C ASN A 139 -25.52 -16.66 16.59
N LEU A 140 -24.58 -16.00 17.28
CA LEU A 140 -24.59 -14.54 17.43
C LEU A 140 -24.46 -13.84 16.07
N LEU A 141 -23.55 -14.31 15.19
CA LEU A 141 -23.41 -13.78 13.83
C LEU A 141 -24.69 -14.00 12.99
N ARG A 142 -25.36 -15.15 13.14
CA ARG A 142 -26.65 -15.43 12.49
C ARG A 142 -27.75 -14.48 12.99
N GLN A 143 -27.76 -14.13 14.26
CA GLN A 143 -28.73 -13.18 14.84
C GLN A 143 -28.58 -11.77 14.25
N VAL A 144 -27.34 -11.33 14.05
CA VAL A 144 -27.05 -9.96 13.56
C VAL A 144 -26.84 -9.89 12.04
N ARG A 145 -27.10 -10.98 11.32
CA ARG A 145 -26.95 -11.03 9.86
C ARG A 145 -27.96 -10.11 9.17
N GLN A 146 -27.57 -9.62 8.00
CA GLN A 146 -28.45 -8.88 7.10
C GLN A 146 -28.81 -9.76 5.90
N ASN A 147 -29.87 -9.40 5.17
CA ASN A 147 -30.23 -10.09 3.93
C ASN A 147 -29.14 -10.00 2.85
N THR A 148 -28.24 -9.03 2.96
CA THR A 148 -27.07 -8.83 2.09
C THR A 148 -25.81 -9.53 2.59
N THR A 149 -25.83 -10.17 3.77
CA THR A 149 -24.68 -10.90 4.31
C THR A 149 -24.37 -12.11 3.43
N LEU A 150 -23.23 -12.05 2.73
CA LEU A 150 -22.79 -13.12 1.84
C LEU A 150 -22.04 -14.23 2.56
N TRP A 151 -21.29 -13.90 3.61
CA TRP A 151 -20.47 -14.83 4.35
C TRP A 151 -20.32 -14.38 5.80
N SER A 152 -19.90 -15.30 6.66
CA SER A 152 -19.60 -15.09 8.08
C SER A 152 -18.38 -15.91 8.44
N ASN A 153 -17.42 -15.30 9.13
CA ASN A 153 -16.16 -15.94 9.47
C ASN A 153 -15.90 -15.85 10.97
N ILE A 154 -15.26 -16.89 11.51
CA ILE A 154 -14.72 -16.91 12.87
C ILE A 154 -13.22 -17.16 12.76
N TYR A 155 -12.42 -16.39 13.48
CA TYR A 155 -10.98 -16.54 13.54
C TYR A 155 -10.61 -16.89 14.98
N ASP A 156 -10.23 -18.13 15.22
CA ASP A 156 -9.64 -18.55 16.49
C ASP A 156 -8.17 -18.11 16.49
N LEU A 157 -7.84 -17.12 17.30
CA LEU A 157 -6.51 -16.51 17.31
C LEU A 157 -5.47 -17.36 18.06
N GLU A 158 -5.92 -18.21 18.97
CA GLU A 158 -5.07 -19.09 19.79
C GLU A 158 -4.71 -20.35 19.01
N ASN A 159 -5.73 -21.05 18.49
CA ASN A 159 -5.54 -22.29 17.75
C ASN A 159 -5.24 -22.06 16.26
N GLN A 160 -5.33 -20.81 15.79
CA GLN A 160 -5.10 -20.42 14.39
C GLN A 160 -6.03 -21.14 13.41
N VAL A 161 -7.30 -21.27 13.79
CA VAL A 161 -8.34 -21.93 12.99
C VAL A 161 -9.28 -20.87 12.40
N VAL A 162 -9.65 -21.05 11.13
CA VAL A 162 -10.58 -20.15 10.43
C VAL A 162 -11.84 -20.92 10.03
N TYR A 163 -12.98 -20.50 10.55
CA TYR A 163 -14.29 -21.00 10.16
C TYR A 163 -14.88 -20.06 9.12
N VAL A 164 -15.34 -20.59 7.99
CA VAL A 164 -15.92 -19.81 6.90
C VAL A 164 -17.28 -20.39 6.54
N SER A 165 -18.32 -19.58 6.67
CA SER A 165 -19.68 -19.90 6.22
C SER A 165 -20.04 -18.98 5.05
N TYR A 166 -20.48 -19.54 3.93
CA TYR A 166 -20.96 -18.78 2.77
C TYR A 166 -22.45 -18.99 2.57
N LYS A 167 -23.25 -17.92 2.69
CA LYS A 167 -24.72 -17.94 2.64
C LYS A 167 -25.29 -19.03 3.56
N ASN A 168 -25.95 -20.04 2.99
CA ASN A 168 -26.55 -21.16 3.71
C ASN A 168 -25.73 -22.46 3.57
N SER A 169 -24.52 -22.40 3.01
CA SER A 169 -23.62 -23.55 2.91
C SER A 169 -23.09 -23.94 4.29
N PRO A 170 -22.76 -25.23 4.51
CA PRO A 170 -22.07 -25.66 5.72
C PRO A 170 -20.79 -24.88 5.96
N THR A 171 -20.46 -24.67 7.24
CA THR A 171 -19.20 -24.04 7.64
C THR A 171 -18.03 -24.94 7.27
N VAL A 172 -17.04 -24.38 6.59
CA VAL A 172 -15.75 -25.03 6.30
C VAL A 172 -14.72 -24.51 7.28
N VAL A 173 -13.88 -25.41 7.79
CA VAL A 173 -12.86 -25.11 8.80
C VAL A 173 -11.49 -25.28 8.17
N PHE A 174 -10.64 -24.26 8.31
CA PHE A 174 -9.28 -24.25 7.80
C PHE A 174 -8.30 -24.14 8.96
N ASP A 175 -7.30 -25.01 9.00
CA ASP A 175 -6.11 -24.80 9.81
C ASP A 175 -5.19 -23.80 9.08
N LEU A 176 -4.95 -22.64 9.68
CA LEU A 176 -4.21 -21.57 9.02
C LEU A 176 -2.79 -22.02 8.65
N LYS A 177 -2.14 -22.81 9.50
CA LYS A 177 -0.76 -23.22 9.29
C LYS A 177 -0.67 -24.17 8.10
N ASP A 178 -1.58 -25.13 8.01
CA ASP A 178 -1.68 -26.04 6.87
C ASP A 178 -1.97 -25.30 5.57
N GLU A 179 -2.87 -24.31 5.59
CA GLU A 179 -3.12 -23.47 4.42
C GLU A 179 -1.87 -22.68 4.00
N LEU A 180 -1.14 -22.09 4.93
CA LEU A 180 0.09 -21.36 4.61
C LEU A 180 1.17 -22.28 4.03
N TYR A 181 1.26 -23.55 4.46
CA TYR A 181 2.20 -24.52 3.91
C TYR A 181 1.93 -24.89 2.44
N LYS A 182 0.68 -24.82 1.98
CA LYS A 182 0.31 -25.04 0.57
C LYS A 182 0.84 -23.94 -0.37
N GLY A 183 1.42 -22.87 0.19
CA GLY A 183 1.86 -21.71 -0.57
C GLY A 183 0.69 -20.84 -0.99
N LYS A 184 0.91 -19.95 -1.96
CA LYS A 184 -0.09 -18.97 -2.38
C LYS A 184 -1.20 -19.62 -3.19
N HIS A 185 -2.41 -19.65 -2.64
CA HIS A 185 -3.59 -20.24 -3.29
C HIS A 185 -4.86 -19.52 -2.79
N GLY A 186 -6.04 -19.92 -3.30
CA GLY A 186 -7.31 -19.40 -2.83
C GLY A 186 -8.48 -20.31 -3.16
N TYR A 187 -9.64 -19.99 -2.59
CA TYR A 187 -10.88 -20.74 -2.76
C TYR A 187 -11.97 -19.84 -3.32
N ALA A 188 -12.81 -20.40 -4.19
CA ALA A 188 -14.05 -19.73 -4.56
C ALA A 188 -15.05 -19.87 -3.40
N LEU A 189 -15.67 -18.77 -2.94
CA LEU A 189 -16.60 -18.82 -1.80
C LEU A 189 -17.80 -19.77 -2.02
N ASN A 190 -18.24 -19.93 -3.27
CA ASN A 190 -19.29 -20.88 -3.63
C ASN A 190 -18.81 -22.34 -3.73
N ASN A 191 -17.51 -22.60 -3.56
CA ASN A 191 -16.90 -23.92 -3.60
C ASN A 191 -15.72 -24.00 -2.61
N LEU A 192 -16.00 -23.73 -1.33
CA LEU A 192 -14.99 -23.72 -0.26
C LEU A 192 -14.39 -25.10 0.03
N SER A 193 -15.10 -26.18 -0.30
CA SER A 193 -14.66 -27.56 -0.11
C SER A 193 -14.00 -28.19 -1.36
N GLY A 194 -13.81 -27.40 -2.43
CA GLY A 194 -13.35 -27.92 -3.71
C GLY A 194 -11.86 -28.31 -3.73
N GLU A 195 -11.53 -29.37 -4.47
CA GLU A 195 -10.14 -29.86 -4.66
C GLU A 195 -9.27 -28.96 -5.55
N LYS A 196 -9.88 -28.02 -6.30
CA LYS A 196 -9.16 -27.10 -7.20
C LYS A 196 -9.03 -25.72 -6.58
N PHE A 197 -7.79 -25.34 -6.29
CA PHE A 197 -7.46 -24.01 -5.83
C PHE A 197 -7.48 -22.97 -6.96
N LEU A 198 -7.83 -21.74 -6.61
CA LEU A 198 -7.57 -20.58 -7.45
C LEU A 198 -6.08 -20.24 -7.36
N GLU A 199 -5.39 -20.33 -8.50
CA GLU A 199 -4.01 -19.85 -8.60
C GLU A 199 -3.99 -18.33 -8.71
N TYR A 200 -3.12 -17.71 -7.90
CA TYR A 200 -2.88 -16.28 -8.00
C TYR A 200 -1.64 -16.02 -8.85
N ILE A 201 -1.84 -15.63 -10.10
CA ILE A 201 -0.76 -15.22 -10.98
C ILE A 201 -0.22 -13.87 -10.48
N GLU A 202 1.00 -13.90 -9.95
CA GLU A 202 1.71 -12.69 -9.57
C GLU A 202 2.43 -12.13 -10.79
N ASN A 203 2.10 -10.91 -11.22
CA ASN A 203 2.86 -10.21 -12.26
C ASN A 203 4.24 -9.87 -11.71
N LYS A 204 5.23 -10.72 -12.00
CA LYS A 204 6.56 -10.71 -11.38
C LYS A 204 7.50 -9.61 -11.88
N VAL A 205 7.26 -9.02 -13.05
CA VAL A 205 8.15 -7.99 -13.60
C VAL A 205 7.37 -6.74 -13.96
N ARG A 206 7.63 -5.67 -13.21
CA ARG A 206 7.14 -4.32 -13.51
C ARG A 206 8.24 -3.49 -14.13
N ILE A 207 8.14 -3.20 -15.42
CA ILE A 207 9.03 -2.25 -16.09
C ILE A 207 8.54 -0.83 -15.77
N THR A 208 9.43 0.07 -15.41
CA THR A 208 9.10 1.49 -15.21
C THR A 208 9.62 2.33 -16.39
N LEU A 209 8.73 3.08 -17.01
CA LEU A 209 9.06 4.13 -17.98
C LEU A 209 8.98 5.48 -17.28
N ARG A 210 10.05 6.28 -17.37
CA ARG A 210 10.18 7.56 -16.65
C ARG A 210 10.52 8.71 -17.59
N PRO A 211 9.53 9.26 -18.32
CA PRO A 211 9.70 10.52 -19.03
C PRO A 211 9.96 11.65 -18.03
N HIS A 212 10.87 12.55 -18.39
CA HIS A 212 11.32 13.62 -17.51
C HIS A 212 11.74 14.87 -18.28
N PHE A 213 11.69 15.99 -17.59
CA PHE A 213 11.97 17.33 -18.10
C PHE A 213 12.75 18.07 -17.04
N GLY A 214 13.79 18.79 -17.44
CA GLY A 214 14.59 19.56 -16.50
C GLY A 214 15.01 20.91 -17.03
N TYR A 215 15.25 21.80 -16.08
CA TYR A 215 15.83 23.11 -16.33
C TYR A 215 16.88 23.40 -15.26
N GLY A 216 17.98 23.99 -15.68
CA GLY A 216 19.12 24.21 -14.82
C GLY A 216 20.16 25.09 -15.47
N TYR A 217 21.39 24.95 -15.00
CA TYR A 217 22.49 25.80 -15.42
C TYR A 217 23.77 25.01 -15.63
N THR A 218 24.57 25.48 -16.58
CA THR A 218 25.98 25.14 -16.73
C THR A 218 26.79 26.44 -16.64
N GLY A 219 27.55 26.60 -15.56
CA GLY A 219 28.10 27.91 -15.22
C GLY A 219 26.99 28.96 -15.02
N ARG A 220 26.90 29.94 -15.93
CA ARG A 220 25.86 30.99 -15.93
C ARG A 220 24.81 30.81 -17.03
N GLU A 221 24.97 29.82 -17.90
CA GLU A 221 24.09 29.59 -19.04
C GLU A 221 22.93 28.68 -18.62
N GLY A 222 21.71 29.12 -18.92
CA GLY A 222 20.50 28.32 -18.71
C GLY A 222 20.45 27.16 -19.70
N ILE A 223 20.10 25.98 -19.22
CA ILE A 223 20.01 24.77 -20.04
C ILE A 223 18.75 23.98 -19.69
N SER A 224 18.04 23.53 -20.72
CA SER A 224 16.88 22.66 -20.60
C SER A 224 17.16 21.29 -21.20
N HIS A 225 16.45 20.29 -20.70
CA HIS A 225 16.51 18.94 -21.23
C HIS A 225 15.19 18.21 -21.05
N TYR A 226 14.99 17.21 -21.89
CA TYR A 226 13.91 16.24 -21.75
C TYR A 226 14.42 14.86 -22.11
N GLY A 227 13.88 13.84 -21.49
CA GLY A 227 14.39 12.50 -21.65
C GLY A 227 13.47 11.44 -21.11
N ILE A 228 13.96 10.22 -21.16
CA ILE A 228 13.25 9.04 -20.68
C ILE A 228 14.24 8.08 -20.03
N ARG A 229 13.80 7.43 -18.94
CA ARG A 229 14.49 6.25 -18.42
C ARG A 229 13.61 5.03 -18.58
N LEU A 230 14.24 3.92 -18.93
CA LEU A 230 13.63 2.59 -18.88
C LEU A 230 14.30 1.82 -17.74
N LEU A 231 13.53 1.47 -16.71
CA LEU A 231 14.04 0.92 -15.46
C LEU A 231 13.42 -0.46 -15.20
N LEU A 232 14.29 -1.42 -14.89
CA LEU A 232 13.94 -2.77 -14.45
C LEU A 232 14.09 -2.88 -12.93
N PRO A 233 13.17 -3.56 -12.23
CA PRO A 233 13.22 -3.69 -10.79
C PRO A 233 14.28 -4.71 -10.38
N ALA A 234 15.00 -4.41 -9.30
CA ALA A 234 15.97 -5.29 -8.67
C ALA A 234 15.65 -5.43 -7.18
N GLY A 235 14.58 -6.18 -6.90
CA GLY A 235 13.93 -6.21 -5.58
C GLY A 235 12.92 -5.07 -5.43
N SER A 236 12.58 -4.73 -4.19
CA SER A 236 11.48 -3.79 -3.88
C SER A 236 11.88 -2.31 -3.93
N THR A 237 13.17 -1.99 -3.78
CA THR A 237 13.65 -0.61 -3.60
C THR A 237 14.71 -0.18 -4.60
N LYS A 238 15.27 -1.11 -5.39
CA LYS A 238 16.32 -0.81 -6.36
C LYS A 238 15.78 -0.98 -7.78
N ARG A 239 16.30 -0.16 -8.69
CA ARG A 239 16.03 -0.28 -10.12
C ARG A 239 17.33 -0.09 -10.89
N TYR A 240 17.48 -0.80 -12.00
CA TYR A 240 18.58 -0.62 -12.93
C TYR A 240 18.01 -0.30 -14.29
N GLY A 241 18.64 0.58 -15.03
CA GLY A 241 18.10 0.93 -16.33
C GLY A 241 19.00 1.75 -17.18
N ILE A 242 18.41 2.20 -18.28
CA ILE A 242 19.04 3.02 -19.29
C ILE A 242 18.37 4.38 -19.33
N GLU A 243 19.17 5.41 -19.51
CA GLU A 243 18.74 6.79 -19.68
C GLU A 243 19.00 7.24 -21.11
N PHE A 244 18.06 7.99 -21.67
CA PHE A 244 18.24 8.79 -22.87
C PHE A 244 17.67 10.19 -22.63
N THR A 245 18.52 11.21 -22.64
CA THR A 245 18.13 12.60 -22.34
C THR A 245 18.69 13.54 -23.39
N LYS A 246 17.83 14.30 -24.04
CA LYS A 246 18.19 15.30 -25.04
C LYS A 246 18.32 16.67 -24.37
N PHE A 247 19.48 17.28 -24.55
CA PHE A 247 19.75 18.69 -24.29
C PHE A 247 19.68 19.45 -25.62
N SER A 248 19.66 20.79 -25.58
CA SER A 248 19.58 21.62 -26.80
C SER A 248 20.63 21.23 -27.85
N GLU A 249 21.89 21.09 -27.44
CA GLU A 249 23.02 20.87 -28.36
C GLU A 249 23.48 19.42 -28.43
N PHE A 250 23.26 18.63 -27.38
CA PHE A 250 23.81 17.28 -27.23
C PHE A 250 22.77 16.31 -26.67
N PHE A 251 23.09 15.02 -26.62
CA PHE A 251 22.26 14.04 -25.91
C PHE A 251 23.10 13.19 -24.97
N VAL A 252 22.44 12.66 -23.95
CA VAL A 252 23.02 11.83 -22.91
C VAL A 252 22.41 10.45 -23.03
N ALA A 253 23.25 9.42 -23.02
CA ALA A 253 22.81 8.04 -22.96
C ALA A 253 23.72 7.20 -22.08
N GLY A 254 23.16 6.28 -21.30
CA GLY A 254 23.96 5.39 -20.47
C GLY A 254 23.16 4.61 -19.45
N ILE A 255 23.85 4.08 -18.45
CA ILE A 255 23.27 3.21 -17.43
C ILE A 255 23.07 4.01 -16.15
N VAL A 256 21.91 3.80 -15.51
CA VAL A 256 21.54 4.39 -14.24
C VAL A 256 21.14 3.32 -13.24
N LEU A 257 21.58 3.51 -12.00
CA LEU A 257 21.21 2.71 -10.85
C LEU A 257 20.39 3.60 -9.92
N GLU A 258 19.20 3.16 -9.55
CA GLU A 258 18.32 3.88 -8.63
C GLU A 258 18.09 3.08 -7.37
N LYS A 259 17.98 3.80 -6.25
CA LYS A 259 17.54 3.25 -4.96
C LYS A 259 16.53 4.20 -4.34
N ARG A 260 15.43 3.65 -3.85
CA ARG A 260 14.44 4.38 -3.07
C ARG A 260 14.63 4.10 -1.59
N LEU A 261 14.79 5.16 -0.80
CA LEU A 261 14.87 5.11 0.66
C LEU A 261 13.58 5.65 1.25
N PHE A 262 13.19 5.09 2.40
CA PHE A 262 11.99 5.51 3.15
C PHE A 262 10.70 5.50 2.33
N GLU A 263 10.69 4.82 1.18
CA GLU A 263 9.60 4.76 0.19
C GLU A 263 9.23 6.08 -0.50
N TRP A 264 9.86 7.19 -0.16
CA TRP A 264 9.59 8.51 -0.76
C TRP A 264 10.83 9.25 -1.29
N PHE A 265 12.04 8.86 -0.87
CA PHE A 265 13.28 9.50 -1.28
C PHE A 265 13.95 8.69 -2.38
N ASN A 266 14.03 9.24 -3.59
CA ASN A 266 14.70 8.62 -4.72
C ASN A 266 16.12 9.16 -4.87
N MET A 267 17.08 8.24 -4.96
CA MET A 267 18.46 8.53 -5.32
C MET A 267 18.87 7.73 -6.55
N SER A 268 19.62 8.34 -7.45
CA SER A 268 20.24 7.63 -8.57
C SER A 268 21.66 8.09 -8.84
N ILE A 269 22.46 7.18 -9.38
CA ILE A 269 23.78 7.45 -9.95
C ILE A 269 23.90 6.69 -11.28
N GLY A 270 24.55 7.29 -12.26
CA GLY A 270 24.74 6.68 -13.57
C GLY A 270 26.06 7.05 -14.21
N THR A 271 26.55 6.15 -15.06
CA THR A 271 27.67 6.41 -15.98
C THR A 271 27.07 6.61 -17.36
N VAL A 272 27.31 7.78 -17.94
CA VAL A 272 26.65 8.21 -19.18
C VAL A 272 27.66 8.80 -20.16
N GLY A 273 27.37 8.65 -21.45
CA GLY A 273 28.05 9.36 -22.52
C GLY A 273 27.30 10.65 -22.87
N TYR A 274 28.06 11.71 -23.11
CA TYR A 274 27.62 13.01 -23.62
C TYR A 274 28.00 13.09 -25.10
N PHE A 275 27.01 12.90 -25.97
CA PHE A 275 27.16 12.78 -27.41
C PHE A 275 26.85 14.11 -28.09
N ASN A 276 27.72 14.54 -29.01
CA ASN A 276 27.65 15.86 -29.66
C ASN A 276 27.80 17.06 -28.69
N HIS A 277 28.39 16.84 -27.50
CA HIS A 277 28.63 17.90 -26.52
C HIS A 277 29.59 18.99 -27.02
N LYS A 278 30.46 18.65 -27.98
CA LYS A 278 31.33 19.59 -28.70
C LYS A 278 31.27 19.30 -30.19
N SER A 279 31.17 20.36 -31.00
CA SER A 279 31.28 20.28 -32.46
C SER A 279 32.71 19.88 -32.84
N GLY A 280 32.98 18.56 -32.89
CA GLY A 280 34.36 18.05 -33.08
C GLY A 280 34.64 16.68 -32.46
N GLN A 281 33.85 15.68 -32.83
CA GLN A 281 34.18 14.24 -32.93
C GLN A 281 34.50 13.33 -31.72
N ASN A 282 34.61 13.76 -30.46
CA ASN A 282 34.75 12.79 -29.36
C ASN A 282 33.59 12.87 -28.35
N ASN A 283 32.88 11.75 -28.19
CA ASN A 283 31.90 11.57 -27.11
C ASN A 283 32.64 11.56 -25.77
N VAL A 284 32.13 12.31 -24.79
CA VAL A 284 32.75 12.41 -23.45
C VAL A 284 31.96 11.55 -22.48
N ILE A 285 32.63 10.87 -21.57
CA ILE A 285 31.99 10.11 -20.50
C ILE A 285 31.84 11.01 -19.26
N GLY A 286 30.82 10.78 -18.46
CA GLY A 286 30.70 11.42 -17.16
C GLY A 286 29.76 10.68 -16.23
N LEU A 287 29.49 11.34 -15.12
CA LEU A 287 28.59 10.84 -14.09
C LEU A 287 27.35 11.70 -13.99
N VAL A 288 26.20 11.07 -13.80
CA VAL A 288 24.96 11.73 -13.43
C VAL A 288 24.53 11.24 -12.05
N SER A 289 24.07 12.16 -11.21
CA SER A 289 23.40 11.84 -9.95
C SER A 289 22.05 12.55 -9.88
N ASN A 290 21.07 11.93 -9.22
CA ASN A 290 19.78 12.55 -8.97
C ASN A 290 19.37 12.28 -7.52
N LEU A 291 18.93 13.30 -6.82
CA LEU A 291 18.43 13.20 -5.45
C LEU A 291 17.11 13.95 -5.33
N GLY A 292 16.09 13.32 -4.77
CA GLY A 292 14.84 14.02 -4.52
C GLY A 292 13.69 13.14 -4.12
N TRP A 293 12.48 13.65 -4.37
CA TRP A 293 11.24 13.08 -3.92
C TRP A 293 10.55 12.31 -5.05
N GLU A 294 10.12 11.09 -4.75
CA GLU A 294 9.29 10.23 -5.59
C GLU A 294 8.24 9.59 -4.67
N PRO A 295 6.94 9.79 -4.88
CA PRO A 295 5.90 9.22 -4.05
C PRO A 295 5.86 7.69 -4.20
N ASP A 296 5.29 7.04 -3.20
CA ASP A 296 5.16 5.59 -3.20
C ASP A 296 4.23 5.05 -4.32
N ASN A 297 4.33 3.75 -4.58
CA ASN A 297 3.92 3.04 -5.77
C ASN A 297 2.42 2.92 -6.05
N HIS A 298 1.57 3.58 -5.27
CA HIS A 298 0.13 3.28 -5.24
C HIS A 298 -0.75 4.39 -5.85
N ILE A 299 -0.14 5.46 -6.37
CA ILE A 299 -0.81 6.48 -7.20
C ILE A 299 -0.61 6.11 -8.68
N PRO A 300 -1.65 6.16 -9.53
CA PRO A 300 -1.54 5.80 -10.96
C PRO A 300 -0.62 6.72 -11.77
N PHE A 301 -0.50 7.98 -11.37
CA PHE A 301 0.44 8.94 -11.94
C PHE A 301 1.41 9.31 -10.82
N LYS A 302 2.66 8.84 -10.89
CA LYS A 302 3.65 9.07 -9.84
C LYS A 302 4.57 10.21 -10.29
N PRO A 303 4.26 11.48 -9.98
CA PRO A 303 5.16 12.57 -10.28
C PRO A 303 6.43 12.41 -9.47
N PHE A 304 7.57 12.91 -9.93
CA PHE A 304 8.75 13.02 -9.09
C PHE A 304 9.43 14.36 -9.34
N VAL A 305 10.22 14.79 -8.34
CA VAL A 305 11.05 16.00 -8.43
C VAL A 305 12.42 15.65 -7.89
N THR A 306 13.47 15.84 -8.69
CA THR A 306 14.85 15.56 -8.29
C THR A 306 15.78 16.69 -8.67
N TYR A 307 16.76 16.95 -7.82
CA TYR A 307 17.95 17.69 -8.19
C TYR A 307 18.90 16.74 -8.93
N ARG A 308 19.21 17.08 -10.18
CA ARG A 308 20.16 16.38 -11.05
C ARG A 308 21.48 17.12 -11.08
N SER A 309 22.58 16.39 -10.91
CA SER A 309 23.94 16.89 -11.10
C SER A 309 24.70 16.00 -12.08
N ASP A 310 25.18 16.60 -13.15
CA ASP A 310 26.05 16.00 -14.16
C ASP A 310 27.48 16.48 -13.94
N ALA A 311 28.43 15.57 -13.98
CA ALA A 311 29.87 15.84 -14.00
C ALA A 311 30.45 15.26 -15.30
N ILE A 312 30.74 16.13 -16.26
CA ILE A 312 31.24 15.79 -17.59
C ILE A 312 32.77 15.78 -17.52
N PHE A 313 33.40 14.64 -17.80
CA PHE A 313 34.86 14.47 -17.69
C PHE A 313 35.62 15.03 -18.88
N GLU A 314 35.42 16.32 -19.12
CA GLU A 314 36.30 17.15 -19.92
C GLU A 314 37.36 17.84 -19.06
N SER A 315 38.32 18.49 -19.70
CA SER A 315 39.37 19.27 -19.03
C SER A 315 39.17 20.76 -19.33
N PRO A 316 38.77 21.60 -18.35
CA PRO A 316 38.38 21.26 -16.98
C PRO A 316 37.00 20.57 -16.89
N ILE A 317 36.71 19.86 -15.80
CA ILE A 317 35.42 19.18 -15.60
C ILE A 317 34.28 20.20 -15.67
N ARG A 318 33.28 19.91 -16.49
CA ARG A 318 32.09 20.76 -16.61
C ARG A 318 30.93 20.15 -15.83
N SER A 319 30.26 20.98 -15.06
CA SER A 319 29.08 20.58 -14.28
C SER A 319 27.80 21.14 -14.88
N ILE A 320 26.73 20.33 -14.79
CA ILE A 320 25.36 20.80 -15.02
C ILE A 320 24.55 20.48 -13.77
N SER A 321 23.79 21.46 -13.30
CA SER A 321 22.88 21.30 -12.16
C SER A 321 21.49 21.69 -12.60
N SER A 322 20.50 20.81 -12.44
CA SER A 322 19.12 21.06 -12.86
C SER A 322 18.10 20.51 -11.89
N ILE A 323 16.94 21.16 -11.84
CA ILE A 323 15.74 20.56 -11.26
C ILE A 323 15.05 19.76 -12.37
N VAL A 324 14.70 18.53 -12.06
CA VAL A 324 14.07 17.59 -12.97
C VAL A 324 12.72 17.19 -12.40
N VAL A 325 11.69 17.29 -13.22
CA VAL A 325 10.34 16.83 -12.93
C VAL A 325 9.96 15.76 -13.94
N GLY A 326 9.11 14.82 -13.55
CA GLY A 326 8.64 13.80 -14.47
C GLY A 326 7.61 12.88 -13.85
N PHE A 327 7.30 11.78 -14.54
CA PHE A 327 6.32 10.80 -14.10
C PHE A 327 6.86 9.38 -14.23
N ASN A 328 6.46 8.48 -13.33
CA ASN A 328 6.68 7.05 -13.47
C ASN A 328 5.44 6.33 -13.99
N PHE A 329 5.62 5.54 -15.04
CA PHE A 329 4.62 4.63 -15.59
C PHE A 329 5.10 3.19 -15.41
N GLU A 330 4.37 2.38 -14.65
CA GLU A 330 4.71 0.97 -14.42
C GLU A 330 3.86 0.04 -15.29
N PHE A 331 4.52 -0.85 -16.01
CA PHE A 331 3.90 -1.84 -16.88
C PHE A 331 4.24 -3.23 -16.38
N SER A 332 3.23 -4.09 -16.24
CA SER A 332 3.48 -5.52 -16.03
C SER A 332 3.69 -6.19 -17.38
N LEU A 333 4.82 -6.86 -17.56
CA LEU A 333 4.94 -7.83 -18.64
C LEU A 333 4.06 -9.03 -18.28
N ARG A 334 3.11 -9.36 -19.16
CA ARG A 334 2.33 -10.59 -19.06
C ARG A 334 3.10 -11.75 -19.65
#